data_AF-A0A920IT11-F1
#
_entry.id   AF-A0A920IT11-F1
#
_cell.length_a   1.000
_cell.length_b   1.000
_cell.length_c   1.000
_cell.angle_alpha   90.00
_cell.angle_beta   90.00
_cell.angle_gamma   90.00
#
_symmetry.space_group_name_H-M   'P 1'
#
loop_
_entity.id
_entity.type
_entity.pdbx_description
1 polymer ?
#
loop_
_entity_poly.entity_id
_entity_poly.type
_entity_poly.pdbx_seq_one_letter_code
_entity_poly.pdbx_strand_id
1 'polypeptide(L)'
;MDEEIEELLNNDTTELDTIKKIDGIRAYVEKYTSLKEKDILNDCRNGFLKGNCRIQIDKVLEDIERIVFDGEIIGYSKKIRELQARISNLEDEKVSLNEKKFSVTDEEEQDIENEITDIDTKIAKSYEYIKLLEKDLQLKMKDLGIRLSIDQIKVMTTRVDGDDLAKSIAIFDVTKQISNTLGQLVKDNSFSSNTTTKYYGVYLILSEILGYAQREYITKIDEEYLTKLESYKESGYQSIQYANEQMRQATMQSSKSIFKKNIEAEEFTIKVIDAYKGILLDQKAQLDNALITTDEQIAVAYSTYKTASNSSVLMSLMIDTQSTFDQILKMQMPDIIPFENIELENEFKSLSNKLSID
;
A
#
# COMPACT_ATOMS: atom_id res chain seq x y z
N MET A 1 17.49 19.69 10.78
CA MET A 1 18.48 18.59 10.87
C MET A 1 18.67 18.11 12.29
N ASP A 2 19.18 18.91 13.25
CA ASP A 2 19.32 18.42 14.64
C ASP A 2 17.94 18.07 15.26
N GLU A 3 16.92 18.91 15.04
CA GLU A 3 15.53 18.64 15.44
C GLU A 3 14.91 17.42 14.72
N GLU A 4 15.22 17.22 13.44
CA GLU A 4 14.74 16.06 12.67
C GLU A 4 15.42 14.75 13.10
N ILE A 5 16.69 14.82 13.52
CA ILE A 5 17.43 13.70 14.10
C ILE A 5 16.82 13.34 15.45
N GLU A 6 16.54 14.33 16.30
CA GLU A 6 15.86 14.10 17.59
C GLU A 6 14.47 13.50 17.41
N GLU A 7 13.68 13.98 16.44
CA GLU A 7 12.36 13.42 16.14
C GLU A 7 12.44 11.95 15.71
N LEU A 8 13.39 11.60 14.84
CA LEU A 8 13.59 10.22 14.39
C LEU A 8 14.10 9.28 15.50
N LEU A 9 14.91 9.79 16.43
CA LEU A 9 15.40 9.00 17.57
C LEU A 9 14.31 8.74 18.62
N ASN A 10 13.27 9.58 18.67
CA ASN A 10 12.16 9.50 19.62
C ASN A 10 10.92 8.80 19.07
N ASN A 11 10.96 8.32 17.81
CA ASN A 11 9.82 7.70 17.17
C ASN A 11 9.69 6.24 17.61
N ASP A 12 8.76 5.96 18.51
CA ASP A 12 8.41 4.59 18.90
C ASP A 12 7.65 3.90 17.75
N THR A 13 8.14 2.74 17.33
CA THR A 13 7.48 1.88 16.35
C THR A 13 6.19 1.31 16.94
N THR A 14 5.04 1.77 16.45
CA THR A 14 3.72 1.25 16.81
C THR A 14 3.49 -0.11 16.15
N GLU A 15 3.10 -1.11 16.95
CA GLU A 15 2.69 -2.42 16.45
C GLU A 15 1.47 -2.29 15.52
N LEU A 16 1.45 -3.06 14.43
CA LEU A 16 0.40 -3.02 13.41
C LEU A 16 -0.96 -3.41 14.02
N ASP A 17 -1.87 -2.44 14.19
CA ASP A 17 -3.25 -2.71 14.61
C ASP A 17 -4.08 -3.26 13.44
N THR A 18 -3.99 -4.58 13.26
CA THR A 18 -4.72 -5.30 12.21
C THR A 18 -6.24 -5.17 12.34
N ILE A 19 -6.78 -5.06 13.56
CA ILE A 19 -8.23 -4.94 13.80
C ILE A 19 -8.76 -3.59 13.34
N LYS A 20 -8.07 -2.49 13.70
CA LYS A 20 -8.42 -1.15 13.25
C LYS A 20 -8.41 -1.05 11.72
N LYS A 21 -7.41 -1.66 11.06
CA LYS A 21 -7.32 -1.70 9.60
C LYS A 21 -8.46 -2.51 8.98
N ILE A 22 -8.81 -3.67 9.54
CA ILE A 22 -9.96 -4.47 9.09
C ILE A 22 -11.26 -3.66 9.12
N ASP A 23 -11.51 -2.92 10.21
CA ASP A 23 -12.72 -2.11 10.34
C ASP A 23 -12.75 -0.94 9.37
N GLY A 24 -11.60 -0.29 9.13
CA GLY A 24 -11.46 0.75 8.11
C GLY A 24 -11.74 0.23 6.69
N ILE A 25 -11.17 -0.93 6.33
CA ILE A 25 -11.39 -1.56 5.03
C ILE A 25 -12.86 -1.96 4.84
N ARG A 26 -13.51 -2.46 5.91
CA ARG A 26 -14.91 -2.91 5.87
C ARG A 26 -15.85 -1.81 5.38
N ALA A 27 -15.58 -0.54 5.69
CA ALA A 27 -16.39 0.59 5.27
C ALA A 27 -16.48 0.76 3.73
N TYR A 28 -15.55 0.17 2.98
CA TYR A 28 -15.48 0.31 1.52
C TYR A 28 -16.03 -0.89 0.74
N VAL A 29 -16.29 -2.03 1.41
CA VAL A 29 -16.69 -3.28 0.77
C VAL A 29 -17.94 -3.11 -0.11
N GLU A 30 -18.98 -2.44 0.40
CA GLU A 30 -20.22 -2.22 -0.34
C GLU A 30 -20.00 -1.33 -1.57
N LYS A 31 -19.28 -0.20 -1.38
CA LYS A 31 -18.97 0.73 -2.47
C LYS A 31 -18.20 0.02 -3.59
N TYR A 32 -17.12 -0.68 -3.25
CA TYR A 32 -16.30 -1.41 -4.21
C TYR A 32 -17.10 -2.51 -4.93
N THR A 33 -17.84 -3.35 -4.19
CA THR A 33 -18.57 -4.47 -4.79
C THR A 33 -19.67 -4.00 -5.74
N SER A 34 -20.35 -2.89 -5.44
CA SER A 34 -21.32 -2.28 -6.37
C SER A 34 -20.68 -1.80 -7.68
N LEU A 35 -19.45 -1.28 -7.62
CA LEU A 35 -18.70 -0.84 -8.81
C LEU A 35 -18.20 -2.05 -9.60
N LYS A 36 -17.71 -3.08 -8.90
CA LYS A 36 -17.24 -4.33 -9.51
C LYS A 36 -18.36 -5.07 -10.23
N GLU A 37 -19.57 -5.10 -9.68
CA GLU A 37 -20.76 -5.66 -10.34
C GLU A 37 -21.07 -4.92 -11.65
N LYS A 38 -21.04 -3.58 -11.65
CA LYS A 38 -21.25 -2.78 -12.86
C LYS A 38 -20.17 -3.00 -13.92
N ASP A 39 -18.92 -3.16 -13.48
CA ASP A 39 -17.78 -3.46 -14.34
C ASP A 39 -17.96 -4.81 -15.05
N ILE A 40 -18.29 -5.86 -14.30
CA ILE A 40 -18.57 -7.20 -14.84
C ILE A 40 -19.75 -7.19 -15.82
N LEU A 41 -20.81 -6.44 -15.50
CA LEU A 41 -22.01 -6.33 -16.34
C LEU A 41 -21.84 -5.38 -17.53
N ASN A 42 -20.67 -4.75 -17.70
CA ASN A 42 -20.41 -3.70 -18.70
C ASN A 42 -21.42 -2.51 -18.63
N ASP A 43 -22.02 -2.27 -17.47
CA ASP A 43 -23.10 -1.29 -17.26
C ASP A 43 -22.57 0.13 -16.94
N CYS A 44 -21.26 0.34 -17.02
CA CYS A 44 -20.59 1.61 -16.71
C CYS A 44 -20.84 2.73 -17.74
N ARG A 45 -21.87 2.60 -18.60
CA ARG A 45 -22.13 3.49 -19.75
C ARG A 45 -23.15 4.60 -19.49
N ASN A 46 -23.78 4.67 -18.33
CA ASN A 46 -24.85 5.65 -18.08
C ASN A 46 -24.36 6.88 -17.28
N GLY A 47 -23.93 7.92 -18.01
CA GLY A 47 -23.67 9.26 -17.46
C GLY A 47 -22.83 10.16 -18.40
N PHE A 48 -23.15 11.45 -18.46
CA PHE A 48 -22.62 12.47 -19.39
C PHE A 48 -21.10 12.75 -19.30
N LEU A 49 -20.39 12.04 -18.43
CA LEU A 49 -18.92 11.96 -18.36
C LEU A 49 -18.57 10.47 -18.32
N LYS A 50 -17.94 9.95 -19.38
CA LYS A 50 -17.44 8.57 -19.44
C LYS A 50 -16.44 8.32 -18.30
N GLY A 51 -16.89 7.72 -17.21
CA GLY A 51 -16.03 7.23 -16.14
C GLY A 51 -16.04 5.71 -16.14
N ASN A 52 -15.06 5.11 -16.83
CA ASN A 52 -14.79 3.66 -16.81
C ASN A 52 -14.87 3.17 -15.34
N CYS A 53 -15.67 2.15 -15.03
CA CYS A 53 -15.77 1.64 -13.65
C CYS A 53 -14.40 1.35 -13.05
N ARG A 54 -13.43 0.99 -13.88
CA ARG A 54 -12.03 0.89 -13.50
C ARG A 54 -11.48 2.14 -12.82
N ILE A 55 -11.70 3.34 -13.37
CA ILE A 55 -11.24 4.61 -12.77
C ILE A 55 -11.89 4.84 -11.40
N GLN A 56 -13.16 4.45 -11.24
CA GLN A 56 -13.86 4.60 -9.97
C GLN A 56 -13.40 3.57 -8.94
N ILE A 57 -13.11 2.35 -9.39
CA ILE A 57 -12.51 1.29 -8.58
C ILE A 57 -11.11 1.72 -8.13
N ASP A 58 -10.28 2.21 -9.03
CA ASP A 58 -8.91 2.65 -8.72
C ASP A 58 -8.92 3.76 -7.66
N LYS A 59 -9.83 4.75 -7.76
CA LYS A 59 -10.01 5.78 -6.71
C LYS A 59 -10.41 5.20 -5.35
N VAL A 60 -11.27 4.18 -5.35
CA VAL A 60 -11.63 3.48 -4.11
C VAL A 60 -10.42 2.75 -3.53
N LEU A 61 -9.62 2.11 -4.39
CA LEU A 61 -8.41 1.42 -3.97
C LEU A 61 -7.34 2.39 -3.45
N GLU A 62 -7.19 3.58 -4.02
CA GLU A 62 -6.32 4.65 -3.47
C GLU A 62 -6.73 5.09 -2.05
N ASP A 63 -8.02 5.25 -1.79
CA ASP A 63 -8.51 5.59 -0.46
C ASP A 63 -8.21 4.48 0.56
N ILE A 64 -8.42 3.23 0.16
CA ILE A 64 -8.19 2.05 1.00
C ILE A 64 -6.69 1.82 1.22
N GLU A 65 -5.87 2.08 0.21
CA GLU A 65 -4.42 1.97 0.30
C GLU A 65 -3.89 2.81 1.47
N ARG A 66 -4.43 4.01 1.69
CA ARG A 66 -4.05 4.87 2.84
C ARG A 66 -4.49 4.33 4.20
N ILE A 67 -5.44 3.41 4.24
CA ILE A 67 -5.89 2.72 5.46
C ILE A 67 -5.01 1.50 5.72
N VAL A 68 -4.72 0.74 4.65
CA VAL A 68 -3.83 -0.42 4.70
C VAL A 68 -2.41 0.05 5.02
N PHE A 69 -1.99 1.18 4.48
CA PHE A 69 -0.64 1.68 4.54
C PHE A 69 -0.58 3.09 5.14
N ASP A 70 0.07 3.20 6.30
CA ASP A 70 0.09 4.45 7.09
C ASP A 70 1.21 5.41 6.65
N GLY A 71 1.91 5.11 5.55
CA GLY A 71 3.01 5.95 5.05
C GLY A 71 4.37 5.65 5.70
N GLU A 72 4.41 4.84 6.76
CA GLU A 72 5.56 4.78 7.68
C GLU A 72 6.89 4.32 7.07
N ILE A 73 6.88 3.59 5.95
CA ILE A 73 8.10 3.14 5.25
C ILE A 73 8.24 3.71 3.82
N ILE A 74 7.43 4.71 3.46
CA ILE A 74 7.54 5.43 2.18
C ILE A 74 8.33 6.72 2.35
N GLY A 75 9.11 7.08 1.32
CA GLY A 75 9.76 8.38 1.22
C GLY A 75 11.15 8.44 1.85
N TYR A 76 11.63 7.34 2.44
CA TYR A 76 13.01 7.23 2.90
C TYR A 76 14.00 7.36 1.74
N SER A 77 13.75 6.69 0.61
CA SER A 77 14.64 6.77 -0.55
C SER A 77 14.63 8.19 -1.11
N LYS A 78 13.46 8.84 -1.20
CA LYS A 78 13.37 10.25 -1.56
C LYS A 78 14.17 11.16 -0.61
N LYS A 79 13.97 11.06 0.70
CA LYS A 79 14.71 11.87 1.70
C LYS A 79 16.22 11.63 1.61
N ILE A 80 16.64 10.37 1.47
CA ILE A 80 18.06 10.01 1.31
C ILE A 80 18.63 10.62 0.03
N ARG A 81 17.89 10.55 -1.09
CA ARG A 81 18.31 11.20 -2.35
C ARG A 81 18.41 12.73 -2.22
N GLU A 82 17.49 13.36 -1.50
CA GLU A 82 17.54 14.80 -1.22
C GLU A 82 18.76 15.18 -0.37
N LEU A 83 19.09 14.37 0.65
CA LEU A 83 20.30 14.54 1.45
C LEU A 83 21.57 14.32 0.63
N GLN A 84 21.59 13.33 -0.25
CA GLN A 84 22.70 13.08 -1.17
C GLN A 84 22.91 14.24 -2.15
N ALA A 85 21.82 14.79 -2.71
CA ALA A 85 21.89 15.96 -3.57
C ALA A 85 22.40 17.19 -2.80
N ARG A 86 21.97 17.37 -1.54
CA ARG A 86 22.48 18.42 -0.66
C ARG A 86 23.97 18.26 -0.38
N ILE A 87 24.44 17.04 -0.10
CA ILE A 87 25.87 16.74 0.09
C ILE A 87 26.65 17.13 -1.17
N SER A 88 26.19 16.73 -2.36
CA SER A 88 26.84 17.10 -3.63
C SER A 88 26.95 18.62 -3.80
N ASN A 89 25.88 19.37 -3.51
CA ASN A 89 25.90 20.84 -3.61
C ASN A 89 26.89 21.48 -2.61
N LEU A 90 26.96 20.94 -1.39
CA LEU A 90 27.91 21.39 -0.37
C LEU A 90 29.36 21.08 -0.77
N GLU A 91 29.60 19.94 -1.41
CA GLU A 91 30.91 19.60 -1.97
C GLU A 91 31.33 20.56 -3.09
N ASP A 92 30.41 20.94 -3.97
CA ASP A 92 30.66 21.93 -5.03
C ASP A 92 30.95 23.34 -4.47
N GLU A 93 30.22 23.74 -3.42
CA GLU A 93 30.46 25.00 -2.69
C GLU A 93 31.85 24.99 -2.05
N LYS A 94 32.23 23.87 -1.41
CA LYS A 94 33.57 23.69 -0.84
C LYS A 94 34.65 23.78 -1.90
N VAL A 95 34.46 23.20 -3.09
CA VAL A 95 35.41 23.34 -4.21
C VAL A 95 35.57 24.81 -4.59
N SER A 96 34.46 25.53 -4.75
CA SER A 96 34.45 26.96 -5.10
C SER A 96 35.17 27.83 -4.05
N LEU A 97 35.01 27.52 -2.77
CA LEU A 97 35.71 28.20 -1.67
C LEU A 97 37.21 27.89 -1.67
N ASN A 98 37.59 26.63 -1.91
CA ASN A 98 39.00 26.26 -2.03
C ASN A 98 39.68 26.97 -3.21
N GLU A 99 38.98 27.19 -4.33
CA GLU A 99 39.49 27.98 -5.45
C GLU A 99 39.69 29.46 -5.07
N LYS A 100 38.72 30.06 -4.35
CA LYS A 100 38.82 31.45 -3.87
C LYS A 100 39.99 31.66 -2.92
N LYS A 101 40.32 30.66 -2.10
CA LYS A 101 41.43 30.70 -1.13
C LYS A 101 42.76 31.13 -1.77
N PHE A 102 42.99 30.79 -3.04
CA PHE A 102 44.23 31.15 -3.75
C PHE A 102 44.33 32.63 -4.17
N SER A 103 43.29 33.43 -3.96
CA SER A 103 43.20 34.81 -4.49
C SER A 103 42.90 35.87 -3.43
N VAL A 104 42.90 35.52 -2.14
CA VAL A 104 42.49 36.39 -1.03
C VAL A 104 43.64 36.70 -0.06
N THR A 105 43.41 37.64 0.85
CA THR A 105 44.35 38.00 1.93
C THR A 105 44.29 37.01 3.11
N ASP A 106 45.30 37.00 3.97
CA ASP A 106 45.39 36.09 5.14
C ASP A 106 44.16 36.16 6.08
N GLU A 107 43.54 37.34 6.23
CA GLU A 107 42.36 37.51 7.09
C GLU A 107 41.08 36.93 6.44
N GLU A 108 40.91 37.13 5.13
CA GLU A 108 39.84 36.53 4.32
C GLU A 108 40.05 35.01 4.14
N GLU A 109 41.30 34.55 4.14
CA GLU A 109 41.65 33.13 4.12
C GLU A 109 41.13 32.40 5.36
N GLN A 110 41.26 33.02 6.53
CA GLN A 110 40.77 32.45 7.79
C GLN A 110 39.24 32.34 7.82
N ASP A 111 38.53 33.33 7.27
CA ASP A 111 37.07 33.29 7.14
C ASP A 111 36.61 32.17 6.19
N ILE A 112 37.29 32.00 5.05
CA ILE A 112 37.03 30.90 4.12
C ILE A 112 37.28 29.54 4.77
N GLU A 113 38.33 29.38 5.57
CA GLU A 113 38.59 28.14 6.31
C GLU A 113 37.48 27.81 7.32
N ASN A 114 36.93 28.83 7.97
CA ASN A 114 35.79 28.67 8.89
C ASN A 114 34.54 28.20 8.12
N GLU A 115 34.25 28.79 6.95
CA GLU A 115 33.15 28.36 6.08
C GLU A 115 33.30 26.92 5.60
N ILE A 116 34.51 26.53 5.17
CA ILE A 116 34.81 25.14 4.77
C ILE A 116 34.57 24.17 5.92
N THR A 117 34.98 24.53 7.14
CA THR A 117 34.79 23.71 8.34
C THR A 117 33.30 23.53 8.68
N ASP A 118 32.49 24.59 8.53
CA ASP A 118 31.04 24.52 8.69
C ASP A 118 30.38 23.62 7.61
N ILE A 119 30.82 23.72 6.36
CA ILE A 119 30.38 22.83 5.28
C ILE A 119 30.72 21.37 5.60
N ASP A 120 31.95 21.07 6.03
CA ASP A 120 32.35 19.71 6.42
C ASP A 120 31.49 19.16 7.55
N THR A 121 31.13 20.02 8.51
CA THR A 121 30.21 19.66 9.60
C THR A 121 28.81 19.33 9.07
N LYS A 122 28.28 20.13 8.13
CA LYS A 122 26.97 19.89 7.50
C LYS A 122 26.95 18.59 6.68
N ILE A 123 28.03 18.29 5.97
CA ILE A 123 28.19 17.04 5.21
C ILE A 123 28.20 15.85 6.17
N ALA A 124 29.02 15.91 7.24
CA ALA A 124 29.10 14.85 8.24
C ALA A 124 27.75 14.56 8.90
N LYS A 125 27.02 15.61 9.32
CA LYS A 125 25.66 15.49 9.87
C LYS A 125 24.67 14.89 8.87
N SER A 126 24.77 15.24 7.58
CA SER A 126 23.90 14.67 6.54
C SER A 126 24.14 13.17 6.35
N TYR A 127 25.41 12.72 6.38
CA TYR A 127 25.73 11.29 6.34
C TYR A 127 25.27 10.53 7.59
N GLU A 128 25.39 11.14 8.77
CA GLU A 128 24.84 10.57 10.01
C GLU A 128 23.32 10.41 9.89
N TYR A 129 22.64 11.42 9.36
CA TYR A 129 21.20 11.39 9.19
C TYR A 129 20.74 10.32 8.20
N ILE A 130 21.47 10.13 7.08
CA ILE A 130 21.22 9.01 6.15
C ILE A 130 21.32 7.66 6.87
N LYS A 131 22.35 7.45 7.71
CA LYS A 131 22.51 6.19 8.46
C LYS A 131 21.36 5.96 9.45
N LEU A 132 20.87 7.02 10.10
CA LEU A 132 19.72 6.93 10.99
C LEU A 132 18.44 6.57 10.23
N LEU A 133 18.19 7.20 9.08
CA LEU A 133 17.07 6.86 8.20
C LEU A 133 17.12 5.40 7.73
N GLU A 134 18.29 4.90 7.33
CA GLU A 134 18.47 3.50 6.92
C GLU A 134 18.19 2.53 8.07
N LYS A 135 18.65 2.86 9.29
CA LYS A 135 18.43 2.02 10.47
C LYS A 135 16.97 2.03 10.91
N ASP A 136 16.33 3.19 10.91
CA ASP A 136 14.91 3.35 11.22
C ASP A 136 14.05 2.56 10.23
N LEU A 137 14.32 2.68 8.93
CA LEU A 137 13.65 1.88 7.90
C LEU A 137 13.84 0.37 8.11
N GLN A 138 15.04 -0.06 8.49
CA GLN A 138 15.30 -1.48 8.81
C GLN A 138 14.44 -1.97 9.96
N LEU A 139 14.29 -1.17 11.03
CA LEU A 139 13.47 -1.52 12.19
C LEU A 139 12.00 -1.61 11.80
N LYS A 140 11.48 -0.61 11.10
CA LYS A 140 10.08 -0.61 10.63
C LYS A 140 9.79 -1.78 9.70
N MET A 141 10.71 -2.13 8.79
CA MET A 141 10.56 -3.32 7.96
C MET A 141 10.56 -4.61 8.77
N LYS A 142 11.40 -4.70 9.81
CA LYS A 142 11.43 -5.85 10.71
C LYS A 142 10.12 -6.00 11.50
N ASP A 143 9.50 -4.90 11.90
CA ASP A 143 8.20 -4.90 12.59
C ASP A 143 7.06 -5.32 11.65
N LEU A 144 7.20 -5.03 10.36
CA LEU A 144 6.43 -5.63 9.27
C LEU A 144 6.92 -7.06 8.91
N GLY A 145 7.65 -7.75 9.78
CA GLY A 145 8.10 -9.12 9.56
C GLY A 145 9.14 -9.33 8.43
N ILE A 146 9.61 -8.27 7.77
CA ILE A 146 10.56 -8.30 6.66
C ILE A 146 11.98 -8.07 7.20
N ARG A 147 12.83 -9.08 7.06
CA ARG A 147 14.21 -9.03 7.57
C ARG A 147 15.19 -8.72 6.44
N LEU A 148 15.66 -7.48 6.40
CA LEU A 148 16.73 -7.04 5.51
C LEU A 148 17.99 -6.67 6.33
N SER A 149 19.15 -6.99 5.78
CA SER A 149 20.42 -6.45 6.27
C SER A 149 20.53 -4.96 5.96
N ILE A 150 21.38 -4.25 6.70
CA ILE A 150 21.58 -2.81 6.47
C ILE A 150 22.13 -2.53 5.06
N ASP A 151 22.93 -3.43 4.51
CA ASP A 151 23.45 -3.29 3.14
C ASP A 151 22.35 -3.48 2.09
N GLN A 152 21.38 -4.35 2.34
CA GLN A 152 20.18 -4.46 1.49
C GLN A 152 19.32 -3.21 1.57
N ILE A 153 19.19 -2.59 2.76
CA ILE A 153 18.48 -1.31 2.91
C ILE A 153 19.17 -0.20 2.13
N LYS A 154 20.49 -0.06 2.24
CA LYS A 154 21.29 0.91 1.46
C LYS A 154 21.09 0.75 -0.04
N VAL A 155 21.16 -0.49 -0.54
CA VAL A 155 20.91 -0.76 -1.96
C VAL A 155 19.49 -0.37 -2.34
N MET A 156 18.51 -0.65 -1.50
CA MET A 156 17.12 -0.29 -1.77
C MET A 156 16.90 1.24 -1.79
N THR A 157 17.44 1.98 -0.83
CA THR A 157 17.23 3.43 -0.68
C THR A 157 18.01 4.28 -1.69
N THR A 158 19.06 3.71 -2.30
CA THR A 158 19.85 4.37 -3.36
C THR A 158 19.25 4.18 -4.75
N ARG A 159 18.31 3.25 -4.93
CA ARG A 159 17.63 3.02 -6.20
C ARG A 159 16.65 4.14 -6.52
N VAL A 160 16.44 4.38 -7.82
CA VAL A 160 15.42 5.35 -8.27
C VAL A 160 14.00 4.87 -7.95
N ASP A 161 13.76 3.56 -8.02
CA ASP A 161 12.48 2.92 -7.73
C ASP A 161 12.36 2.40 -6.28
N GLY A 162 13.30 2.78 -5.40
CA GLY A 162 13.39 2.27 -4.03
C GLY A 162 12.12 2.49 -3.20
N ASP A 163 11.45 3.63 -3.38
CA ASP A 163 10.21 3.94 -2.66
C ASP A 163 9.03 3.08 -3.13
N ASP A 164 8.90 2.81 -4.43
CA ASP A 164 7.83 1.94 -4.97
C ASP A 164 8.06 0.47 -4.64
N LEU A 165 9.34 0.06 -4.62
CA LEU A 165 9.72 -1.27 -4.15
C LEU A 165 9.37 -1.44 -2.67
N ALA A 166 9.73 -0.46 -1.83
CA ALA A 166 9.40 -0.47 -0.40
C ALA A 166 7.87 -0.48 -0.18
N LYS A 167 7.13 0.36 -0.91
CA LYS A 167 5.66 0.40 -0.90
C LYS A 167 5.06 -0.98 -1.25
N SER A 168 5.52 -1.59 -2.33
CA SER A 168 5.02 -2.90 -2.81
C SER A 168 5.28 -4.01 -1.79
N ILE A 169 6.48 -4.04 -1.20
CA ILE A 169 6.85 -4.98 -0.14
C ILE A 169 5.93 -4.82 1.08
N ALA A 170 5.65 -3.59 1.47
CA ALA A 170 4.80 -3.30 2.62
C ALA A 170 3.35 -3.71 2.41
N ILE A 171 2.80 -3.40 1.23
CA ILE A 171 1.41 -3.77 0.88
C ILE A 171 1.25 -5.28 0.90
N PHE A 172 2.21 -6.03 0.36
CA PHE A 172 2.20 -7.48 0.40
C PHE A 172 2.17 -8.02 1.84
N ASP A 173 3.05 -7.49 2.70
CA ASP A 173 3.14 -7.97 4.06
C ASP A 173 1.89 -7.62 4.89
N VAL A 174 1.44 -6.36 4.87
CA VAL A 174 0.22 -5.95 5.59
C VAL A 174 -0.98 -6.76 5.12
N THR A 175 -1.11 -6.98 3.81
CA THR A 175 -2.18 -7.81 3.24
C THR A 175 -2.13 -9.24 3.79
N LYS A 176 -0.94 -9.83 3.91
CA LYS A 176 -0.73 -11.16 4.49
C LYS A 176 -1.09 -11.20 5.98
N GLN A 177 -0.64 -10.22 6.77
CA GLN A 177 -0.93 -10.14 8.21
C GLN A 177 -2.44 -10.01 8.48
N ILE A 178 -3.12 -9.10 7.75
CA ILE A 178 -4.57 -8.93 7.88
C ILE A 178 -5.30 -10.20 7.43
N SER A 179 -4.86 -10.84 6.34
CA SER A 179 -5.47 -12.10 5.85
C SER A 179 -5.37 -13.23 6.86
N ASN A 180 -4.24 -13.36 7.56
CA ASN A 180 -4.06 -14.35 8.64
C ASN A 180 -5.03 -14.07 9.80
N THR A 181 -5.16 -12.80 10.20
CA THR A 181 -6.09 -12.36 11.26
C THR A 181 -7.54 -12.65 10.88
N LEU A 182 -7.94 -12.34 9.64
CA LEU A 182 -9.26 -12.69 9.10
C LEU A 182 -9.50 -14.19 9.11
N GLY A 183 -8.50 -14.99 8.72
CA GLY A 183 -8.58 -16.45 8.73
C GLY A 183 -8.85 -17.00 10.13
N GLN A 184 -8.25 -16.40 11.17
CA GLN A 184 -8.51 -16.76 12.56
C GLN A 184 -9.93 -16.34 12.99
N LEU A 185 -10.33 -15.11 12.68
CA LEU A 185 -11.67 -14.60 13.00
C LEU A 185 -12.79 -15.42 12.34
N VAL A 186 -12.61 -15.87 11.10
CA VAL A 186 -13.57 -16.77 10.41
C VAL A 186 -13.66 -18.12 11.12
N LYS A 187 -12.53 -18.71 11.54
CA LYS A 187 -12.53 -19.97 12.29
C LYS A 187 -13.26 -19.84 13.63
N ASP A 188 -13.05 -18.73 14.33
CA ASP A 188 -13.64 -18.51 15.66
C ASP A 188 -15.12 -18.13 15.59
N ASN A 189 -15.60 -17.58 14.45
CA ASN A 189 -16.97 -17.08 14.25
C ASN A 189 -17.73 -17.82 13.14
N SER A 190 -17.37 -19.06 12.80
CA SER A 190 -17.87 -19.80 11.64
C SER A 190 -19.39 -20.03 11.59
N PHE A 191 -20.12 -19.65 12.65
CA PHE A 191 -21.56 -19.88 12.80
C PHE A 191 -22.44 -18.63 12.54
N SER A 192 -21.88 -17.43 12.36
CA SER A 192 -22.67 -16.23 12.05
C SER A 192 -22.51 -15.79 10.59
N SER A 193 -23.56 -16.00 9.79
CA SER A 193 -23.58 -15.70 8.34
C SER A 193 -23.18 -14.26 8.01
N ASN A 194 -23.65 -13.27 8.79
CA ASN A 194 -23.33 -11.86 8.61
C ASN A 194 -21.84 -11.55 8.86
N THR A 195 -21.22 -12.23 9.83
CA THR A 195 -19.79 -12.05 10.17
C THR A 195 -18.91 -12.64 9.08
N THR A 196 -19.26 -13.81 8.57
CA THR A 196 -18.56 -14.49 7.47
C THR A 196 -18.55 -13.65 6.18
N THR A 197 -19.69 -13.04 5.80
CA THR A 197 -19.77 -12.15 4.63
C THR A 197 -18.84 -10.93 4.77
N LYS A 198 -18.78 -10.34 5.97
CA LYS A 198 -17.90 -9.19 6.23
C LYS A 198 -16.42 -9.55 6.06
N TYR A 199 -16.00 -10.73 6.53
CA TYR A 199 -14.60 -11.15 6.41
C TYR A 199 -14.19 -11.44 4.97
N TYR A 200 -15.03 -12.12 4.19
CA TYR A 200 -14.75 -12.31 2.77
C TYR A 200 -14.75 -11.00 1.98
N GLY A 201 -15.58 -10.03 2.39
CA GLY A 201 -15.56 -8.68 1.83
C GLY A 201 -14.22 -7.98 2.05
N VAL A 202 -13.69 -8.01 3.27
CA VAL A 202 -12.37 -7.42 3.58
C VAL A 202 -11.25 -8.16 2.83
N TYR A 203 -11.28 -9.49 2.79
CA TYR A 203 -10.29 -10.29 2.05
C TYR A 203 -10.27 -9.97 0.54
N LEU A 204 -11.44 -9.78 -0.07
CA LEU A 204 -11.58 -9.35 -1.46
C LEU A 204 -10.90 -7.99 -1.69
N ILE A 205 -11.15 -7.02 -0.82
CA ILE A 205 -10.53 -5.70 -0.93
C ILE A 205 -9.00 -5.78 -0.80
N LEU A 206 -8.48 -6.55 0.16
CA LEU A 206 -7.04 -6.74 0.32
C LEU A 206 -6.39 -7.34 -0.93
N SER A 207 -7.05 -8.33 -1.54
CA SER A 207 -6.57 -8.95 -2.77
C SER A 207 -6.52 -7.94 -3.93
N GLU A 208 -7.52 -7.06 -4.02
CA GLU A 208 -7.54 -5.98 -5.02
C GLU A 208 -6.49 -4.90 -4.78
N ILE A 209 -6.21 -4.54 -3.52
CA ILE A 209 -5.15 -3.60 -3.17
C ILE A 209 -3.78 -4.15 -3.59
N LEU A 210 -3.53 -5.43 -3.34
CA LEU A 210 -2.32 -6.09 -3.80
C LEU A 210 -2.20 -6.05 -5.34
N GLY A 211 -3.28 -6.36 -6.05
CA GLY A 211 -3.30 -6.33 -7.52
C GLY A 211 -3.21 -4.91 -8.10
N TYR A 212 -3.71 -3.91 -7.40
CA TYR A 212 -3.56 -2.50 -7.76
C TYR A 212 -2.10 -2.04 -7.62
N ALA A 213 -1.46 -2.33 -6.48
CA ALA A 213 -0.07 -1.98 -6.23
C ALA A 213 0.90 -2.63 -7.24
N GLN A 214 0.68 -3.90 -7.56
CA GLN A 214 1.47 -4.61 -8.59
C GLN A 214 1.34 -3.93 -9.96
N ARG A 215 0.11 -3.59 -10.38
CA ARG A 215 -0.14 -2.89 -11.65
C ARG A 215 0.49 -1.50 -11.67
N GLU A 216 0.34 -0.74 -10.59
CA GLU A 216 0.95 0.59 -10.47
C GLU A 216 2.48 0.52 -10.63
N TYR A 217 3.13 -0.45 -9.98
CA TYR A 217 4.59 -0.59 -10.06
C TYR A 217 5.04 -1.06 -11.45
N ILE A 218 4.31 -1.98 -12.09
CA ILE A 218 4.57 -2.38 -13.49
C ILE A 218 4.50 -1.15 -14.42
N THR A 219 3.44 -0.33 -14.28
CA THR A 219 3.27 0.90 -15.06
C THR A 219 4.43 1.88 -14.84
N LYS A 220 4.88 2.08 -13.60
CA LYS A 220 6.04 2.95 -13.32
C LYS A 220 7.33 2.43 -13.92
N ILE A 221 7.56 1.12 -13.89
CA ILE A 221 8.72 0.50 -14.56
C ILE A 221 8.67 0.83 -16.06
N ASP A 222 7.54 0.55 -16.72
CA ASP A 222 7.40 0.72 -18.16
C ASP A 222 7.45 2.18 -18.61
N GLU A 223 6.65 3.04 -17.97
CA GLU A 223 6.38 4.39 -18.47
C GLU A 223 7.36 5.43 -17.91
N GLU A 224 7.90 5.23 -16.71
CA GLU A 224 8.77 6.21 -16.05
C GLU A 224 10.22 5.76 -16.01
N TYR A 225 10.51 4.60 -15.40
CA TYR A 225 11.89 4.21 -15.11
C TYR A 225 12.66 3.77 -16.35
N LEU A 226 12.08 2.90 -17.17
CA LEU A 226 12.71 2.47 -18.42
C LEU A 226 12.88 3.63 -19.40
N THR A 227 11.88 4.52 -19.49
CA THR A 227 11.94 5.73 -20.31
C THR A 227 13.09 6.65 -19.89
N LYS A 228 13.25 6.92 -18.59
CA LYS A 228 14.35 7.77 -18.07
C LYS A 228 15.72 7.16 -18.34
N LEU A 229 15.87 5.85 -18.15
CA LEU A 229 17.13 5.16 -18.42
C LEU A 229 17.51 5.21 -19.91
N GLU A 230 16.54 5.05 -20.80
CA GLU A 230 16.79 5.15 -22.24
C GLU A 230 17.23 6.59 -22.63
N SER A 231 16.59 7.61 -22.05
CA SER A 231 16.99 9.01 -22.21
C SER A 231 18.44 9.26 -21.78
N TYR A 232 18.88 8.72 -20.64
CA TYR A 232 20.27 8.88 -20.19
C TYR A 232 21.24 8.11 -21.09
N LYS A 233 20.84 6.93 -21.58
CA LYS A 233 21.64 6.14 -22.52
C LYS A 233 21.87 6.88 -23.84
N GLU A 234 20.82 7.48 -24.39
CA GLU A 234 20.91 8.32 -25.60
C GLU A 234 21.84 9.52 -25.39
N SER A 235 21.75 10.19 -24.24
CA SER A 235 22.65 11.28 -23.89
C SER A 235 24.12 10.83 -23.83
N GLY A 236 24.40 9.68 -23.22
CA GLY A 236 25.74 9.09 -23.20
C GLY A 236 26.29 8.80 -24.60
N TYR A 237 25.47 8.28 -25.52
CA TYR A 237 25.88 8.09 -26.91
C TYR A 237 26.21 9.41 -27.62
N GLN A 238 25.44 10.47 -27.38
CA GLN A 238 25.72 11.79 -27.93
C GLN A 238 27.05 12.35 -27.39
N SER A 239 27.32 12.19 -26.09
CA SER A 239 28.61 12.56 -25.47
C SER A 239 29.79 11.81 -26.09
N ILE A 240 29.65 10.50 -26.32
CA ILE A 240 30.67 9.67 -26.99
C ILE A 240 30.89 10.16 -28.43
N GLN A 241 29.82 10.43 -29.17
CA GLN A 241 29.92 10.90 -30.55
C GLN A 241 30.66 12.24 -30.62
N TYR A 242 30.30 13.20 -29.76
CA TYR A 242 30.95 14.50 -29.66
C TYR A 242 32.43 14.35 -29.29
N ALA A 243 32.76 13.57 -28.25
CA ALA A 243 34.14 13.35 -27.83
C ALA A 243 34.99 12.70 -28.93
N ASN A 244 34.44 11.75 -29.68
CA ASN A 244 35.11 11.14 -30.84
C ASN A 244 35.38 12.16 -31.95
N GLU A 245 34.42 13.03 -32.27
CA GLU A 245 34.60 14.08 -33.28
C GLU A 245 35.70 15.07 -32.87
N GLN A 246 35.65 15.57 -31.63
CA GLN A 246 36.65 16.49 -31.11
C GLN A 246 38.04 15.85 -31.01
N MET A 247 38.12 14.57 -30.64
CA MET A 247 39.38 13.83 -30.60
C MET A 247 40.04 13.71 -31.98
N ARG A 248 39.25 13.56 -33.06
CA ARG A 248 39.78 13.53 -34.44
C ARG A 248 40.37 14.89 -34.86
N GLN A 249 39.77 15.98 -34.40
CA GLN A 249 40.21 17.34 -34.70
C GLN A 249 41.38 17.80 -33.80
N ALA A 250 41.53 17.21 -32.61
CA ALA A 250 42.55 17.57 -31.65
C ALA A 250 43.98 17.33 -32.21
N THR A 251 44.86 18.31 -32.02
CA THR A 251 46.28 18.22 -32.38
C THR A 251 47.17 17.83 -31.19
N MET A 252 46.76 18.23 -29.97
CA MET A 252 47.49 17.92 -28.74
C MET A 252 47.21 16.50 -28.24
N GLN A 253 48.28 15.76 -27.92
CA GLN A 253 48.17 14.39 -27.41
C GLN A 253 47.48 14.34 -26.04
N SER A 254 47.67 15.35 -25.20
CA SER A 254 46.99 15.49 -23.90
C SER A 254 45.47 15.57 -24.07
N SER A 255 44.97 16.41 -24.99
CA SER A 255 43.54 16.50 -25.29
C SER A 255 42.96 15.19 -25.82
N LYS A 256 43.67 14.50 -26.73
CA LYS A 256 43.25 13.17 -27.20
C LYS A 256 43.13 12.17 -26.07
N SER A 257 44.08 12.19 -25.12
CA SER A 257 44.03 11.32 -23.95
C SER A 257 42.82 11.62 -23.05
N ILE A 258 42.42 12.89 -22.90
CA ILE A 258 41.25 13.28 -22.12
C ILE A 258 39.98 12.80 -22.81
N PHE A 259 39.80 13.07 -24.11
CA PHE A 259 38.63 12.60 -24.85
C PHE A 259 38.47 11.08 -24.80
N LYS A 260 39.59 10.34 -24.89
CA LYS A 260 39.57 8.88 -24.73
C LYS A 260 39.02 8.46 -23.36
N LYS A 261 39.49 9.08 -22.26
CA LYS A 261 38.99 8.79 -20.91
C LYS A 261 37.51 9.13 -20.75
N ASN A 262 37.05 10.23 -21.35
CA ASN A 262 35.64 10.60 -21.31
C ASN A 262 34.79 9.58 -22.06
N ILE A 263 35.25 9.11 -23.22
CA ILE A 263 34.58 8.02 -23.96
C ILE A 263 34.50 6.75 -23.10
N GLU A 264 35.61 6.34 -22.49
CA GLU A 264 35.64 5.16 -21.61
C GLU A 264 34.69 5.29 -20.41
N ALA A 265 34.56 6.49 -19.84
CA ALA A 265 33.63 6.78 -18.75
C ALA A 265 32.17 6.68 -19.20
N GLU A 266 31.82 7.28 -20.34
CA GLU A 266 30.46 7.21 -20.90
C GLU A 266 30.09 5.77 -21.30
N GLU A 267 31.02 5.01 -21.88
CA GLU A 267 30.82 3.59 -22.19
C GLU A 267 30.55 2.76 -20.92
N PHE A 268 31.23 3.08 -19.82
CA PHE A 268 30.97 2.45 -18.53
C PHE A 268 29.59 2.83 -17.97
N THR A 269 29.23 4.12 -18.02
CA THR A 269 27.89 4.59 -17.64
C THR A 269 26.78 3.86 -18.40
N ILE A 270 26.93 3.70 -19.71
CA ILE A 270 25.97 2.95 -20.54
C ILE A 270 25.85 1.48 -20.10
N LYS A 271 26.96 0.81 -19.76
CA LYS A 271 26.93 -0.56 -19.23
C LYS A 271 26.18 -0.65 -17.91
N VAL A 272 26.34 0.33 -17.02
CA VAL A 272 25.62 0.41 -15.75
C VAL A 272 24.11 0.60 -15.99
N ILE A 273 23.74 1.48 -16.93
CA ILE A 273 22.34 1.68 -17.33
C ILE A 273 21.73 0.37 -17.86
N ASP A 274 22.44 -0.36 -18.71
CA ASP A 274 21.97 -1.64 -19.26
C ASP A 274 21.81 -2.73 -18.19
N ALA A 275 22.74 -2.80 -17.24
CA ALA A 275 22.62 -3.72 -16.11
C ALA A 275 21.39 -3.39 -15.25
N TYR A 276 21.17 -2.11 -14.97
CA TYR A 276 20.02 -1.67 -14.16
C TYR A 276 18.69 -1.87 -14.89
N LYS A 277 18.64 -1.64 -16.20
CA LYS A 277 17.50 -1.98 -17.08
C LYS A 277 17.17 -3.47 -16.98
N GLY A 278 18.17 -4.35 -16.99
CA GLY A 278 17.98 -5.79 -16.78
C GLY A 278 17.29 -6.12 -15.46
N ILE A 279 17.72 -5.49 -14.36
CA ILE A 279 17.10 -5.66 -13.03
C ILE A 279 15.62 -5.27 -13.06
N LEU A 280 15.28 -4.11 -13.65
CA LEU A 280 13.90 -3.64 -13.73
C LEU A 280 13.02 -4.58 -14.58
N LEU A 281 13.55 -5.12 -15.67
CA LEU A 281 12.83 -6.08 -16.51
C LEU A 281 12.60 -7.41 -15.79
N ASP A 282 13.59 -7.91 -15.06
CA ASP A 282 13.44 -9.13 -14.25
C ASP A 282 12.40 -8.94 -13.13
N GLN A 283 12.38 -7.76 -12.50
CA GLN A 283 11.39 -7.41 -11.49
C GLN A 283 9.99 -7.31 -12.08
N LYS A 284 9.85 -6.66 -13.24
CA LYS A 284 8.58 -6.60 -13.97
C LYS A 284 8.08 -8.01 -14.28
N ALA A 285 8.93 -8.88 -14.82
CA ALA A 285 8.54 -10.26 -15.12
C ALA A 285 8.07 -11.02 -13.87
N GLN A 286 8.69 -10.79 -12.71
CA GLN A 286 8.22 -11.36 -11.44
C GLN A 286 6.87 -10.78 -11.01
N LEU A 287 6.67 -9.47 -11.17
CA LEU A 287 5.39 -8.80 -10.86
C LEU A 287 4.27 -9.26 -11.79
N ASP A 288 4.53 -9.41 -13.09
CA ASP A 288 3.55 -9.91 -14.07
C ASP A 288 3.10 -11.34 -13.69
N ASN A 289 4.03 -12.21 -13.31
CA ASN A 289 3.70 -13.56 -12.86
C ASN A 289 2.91 -13.55 -11.55
N ALA A 290 3.30 -12.71 -10.58
CA ALA A 290 2.58 -12.56 -9.32
C ALA A 290 1.16 -11.98 -9.53
N LEU A 291 1.01 -11.09 -10.51
CA LEU A 291 -0.25 -10.47 -10.86
C LEU A 291 -1.25 -11.49 -11.44
N ILE A 292 -0.78 -12.45 -12.24
CA ILE A 292 -1.65 -13.55 -12.73
C ILE A 292 -2.28 -14.30 -11.55
N THR A 293 -1.46 -14.68 -10.55
CA THR A 293 -1.96 -15.36 -9.35
C THR A 293 -2.87 -14.44 -8.53
N THR A 294 -2.54 -13.16 -8.43
CA THR A 294 -3.33 -12.18 -7.69
C THR A 294 -4.69 -11.94 -8.35
N ASP A 295 -4.75 -11.91 -9.68
CA ASP A 295 -6.00 -11.78 -10.44
C ASP A 295 -6.91 -13.00 -10.26
N GLU A 296 -6.34 -14.21 -10.22
CA GLU A 296 -7.09 -15.43 -9.87
C GLU A 296 -7.62 -15.35 -8.43
N GLN A 297 -6.80 -14.93 -7.48
CA GLN A 297 -7.20 -14.75 -6.09
C GLN A 297 -8.33 -13.72 -5.94
N ILE A 298 -8.26 -12.60 -6.66
CA ILE A 298 -9.32 -11.59 -6.70
C ILE A 298 -10.63 -12.21 -7.21
N ALA A 299 -10.57 -13.00 -8.28
CA ALA A 299 -11.75 -13.65 -8.84
C ALA A 299 -12.39 -14.66 -7.86
N VAL A 300 -11.56 -15.49 -7.20
CA VAL A 300 -12.01 -16.43 -6.17
C VAL A 300 -12.60 -15.69 -4.97
N ALA A 301 -11.93 -14.64 -4.49
CA ALA A 301 -12.38 -13.83 -3.37
C ALA A 301 -13.74 -13.18 -3.68
N TYR A 302 -13.91 -12.64 -4.88
CA TYR A 302 -15.17 -12.03 -5.32
C TYR A 302 -16.30 -13.05 -5.38
N SER A 303 -16.07 -14.22 -5.99
CA SER A 303 -17.06 -15.31 -6.05
C SER A 303 -17.46 -15.81 -4.67
N THR A 304 -16.46 -15.97 -3.78
CA THR A 304 -16.67 -16.40 -2.40
C THR A 304 -17.49 -15.38 -1.61
N TYR A 305 -17.12 -14.09 -1.70
CA TYR A 305 -17.88 -13.00 -1.09
C TYR A 305 -19.33 -12.98 -1.59
N LYS A 306 -19.54 -13.08 -2.92
CA LYS A 306 -20.89 -13.04 -3.49
C LYS A 306 -21.74 -14.23 -3.02
N THR A 307 -21.14 -15.41 -2.94
CA THR A 307 -21.79 -16.62 -2.42
C THR A 307 -22.18 -16.44 -0.96
N ALA A 308 -21.24 -16.01 -0.09
CA ALA A 308 -21.51 -15.74 1.32
C ALA A 308 -22.60 -14.68 1.51
N SER A 309 -22.54 -13.59 0.73
CA SER A 309 -23.52 -12.51 0.74
C SER A 309 -24.93 -13.02 0.37
N ASN A 310 -25.06 -13.76 -0.74
CA ASN A 310 -26.33 -14.35 -1.16
C ASN A 310 -26.89 -15.32 -0.10
N SER A 311 -26.05 -16.19 0.46
CA SER A 311 -26.44 -17.11 1.53
C SER A 311 -26.88 -16.37 2.80
N SER A 312 -26.23 -15.27 3.15
CA SER A 312 -26.60 -14.43 4.28
C SER A 312 -27.96 -13.76 4.06
N VAL A 313 -28.23 -13.23 2.86
CA VAL A 313 -29.53 -12.65 2.51
C VAL A 313 -30.65 -13.68 2.61
N LEU A 314 -30.43 -14.89 2.07
CA LEU A 314 -31.40 -15.98 2.16
C LEU A 314 -31.66 -16.40 3.62
N MET A 315 -30.60 -16.52 4.43
CA MET A 315 -30.73 -16.86 5.85
C MET A 315 -31.55 -15.81 6.60
N SER A 316 -31.30 -14.52 6.37
CA SER A 316 -32.12 -13.45 6.96
C SER A 316 -33.60 -13.57 6.57
N LEU A 317 -33.90 -13.80 5.30
CA LEU A 317 -35.28 -14.00 4.83
C LEU A 317 -35.97 -15.20 5.50
N MET A 318 -35.24 -16.31 5.71
CA MET A 318 -35.77 -17.49 6.42
C MET A 318 -36.08 -17.18 7.89
N ILE A 319 -35.17 -16.49 8.59
CA ILE A 319 -35.37 -16.08 9.99
C ILE A 319 -36.56 -15.12 10.11
N ASP A 320 -36.65 -14.13 9.22
CA ASP A 320 -37.74 -13.16 9.22
C ASP A 320 -39.09 -13.84 8.94
N THR A 321 -39.12 -14.79 8.00
CA THR A 321 -40.32 -15.57 7.69
C THR A 321 -40.74 -16.45 8.87
N GLN A 322 -39.80 -17.14 9.52
CA GLN A 322 -40.09 -17.96 10.71
C GLN A 322 -40.60 -17.10 11.87
N SER A 323 -39.94 -15.97 12.15
CA SER A 323 -40.36 -15.04 13.20
C SER A 323 -41.76 -14.48 12.93
N THR A 324 -42.05 -14.12 11.68
CA THR A 324 -43.38 -13.65 11.26
C THR A 324 -44.43 -14.75 11.43
N PHE A 325 -44.12 -15.98 11.03
CA PHE A 325 -45.01 -17.13 11.21
C PHE A 325 -45.28 -17.43 12.69
N ASP A 326 -44.25 -17.41 13.54
CA ASP A 326 -44.38 -17.60 14.99
C ASP A 326 -45.25 -16.51 15.64
N GLN A 327 -45.15 -15.27 15.15
CA GLN A 327 -46.02 -14.18 15.58
C GLN A 327 -47.48 -14.40 15.17
N ILE A 328 -47.72 -14.85 13.93
CA ILE A 328 -49.08 -15.20 13.45
C ILE A 328 -49.67 -16.35 14.29
N LEU A 329 -48.89 -17.39 14.59
CA LEU A 329 -49.33 -18.49 15.45
C LEU A 329 -49.73 -18.03 16.85
N LYS A 330 -48.98 -17.07 17.43
CA LYS A 330 -49.33 -16.46 18.73
C LYS A 330 -50.60 -15.59 18.70
N MET A 331 -51.03 -15.14 17.52
CA MET A 331 -52.25 -14.33 17.33
C MET A 331 -53.51 -15.18 17.12
N GLN A 332 -53.39 -16.50 16.93
CA GLN A 332 -54.56 -17.38 16.85
C GLN A 332 -55.29 -17.39 18.20
N MET A 333 -56.64 -17.42 18.17
CA MET A 333 -57.45 -17.42 19.39
C MET A 333 -57.03 -18.61 20.28
N PRO A 334 -56.88 -18.41 21.61
CA PRO A 334 -56.72 -19.53 22.53
C PRO A 334 -57.92 -20.48 22.41
N ASP A 335 -57.68 -21.77 22.64
CA ASP A 335 -58.73 -22.79 22.60
C ASP A 335 -59.94 -22.36 23.46
N ILE A 336 -61.14 -22.57 22.92
CA ILE A 336 -62.39 -22.32 23.65
C ILE A 336 -62.35 -23.20 24.90
N ILE A 337 -62.27 -22.57 26.08
CA ILE A 337 -62.47 -23.27 27.34
C ILE A 337 -63.89 -23.87 27.27
N PRO A 338 -64.04 -25.21 27.37
CA PRO A 338 -65.36 -25.82 27.32
C PRO A 338 -66.22 -25.22 28.42
N PHE A 339 -67.45 -24.83 28.08
CA PHE A 339 -68.42 -24.38 29.07
C PHE A 339 -68.77 -25.54 29.99
N GLU A 340 -68.21 -25.56 31.20
CA GLU A 340 -68.59 -26.50 32.25
C GLU A 340 -69.84 -25.97 32.97
N ASN A 341 -70.95 -26.70 32.86
CA ASN A 341 -72.25 -26.30 33.40
C ASN A 341 -72.40 -26.54 34.92
N ILE A 342 -71.30 -26.44 35.66
CA ILE A 342 -71.26 -26.72 37.11
C ILE A 342 -72.20 -25.76 37.86
N GLU A 343 -72.32 -24.52 37.39
CA GLU A 343 -73.16 -23.50 38.04
C GLU A 343 -74.67 -23.78 37.85
N LEU A 344 -75.10 -24.26 36.68
CA LEU A 344 -76.51 -24.64 36.46
C LEU A 344 -76.80 -26.02 37.10
N GLU A 345 -75.82 -26.94 37.15
CA GLU A 345 -75.99 -28.20 37.89
C GLU A 345 -76.17 -27.95 39.40
N ASN A 346 -75.43 -26.98 39.94
CA ASN A 346 -75.56 -26.55 41.33
C ASN A 346 -76.89 -25.82 41.59
N GLU A 347 -77.35 -24.97 40.67
CA GLU A 347 -78.68 -24.34 40.85
C GLU A 347 -79.83 -25.33 40.66
N PHE A 348 -79.71 -26.31 39.77
CA PHE A 348 -80.71 -27.38 39.66
C PHE A 348 -80.78 -28.22 40.94
N LYS A 349 -79.64 -28.53 41.58
CA LYS A 349 -79.59 -29.20 42.89
C LYS A 349 -80.21 -28.33 43.99
N SER A 350 -79.90 -27.03 44.03
CA SER A 350 -80.46 -26.08 45.00
C SER A 350 -81.98 -25.90 44.84
N LEU A 351 -82.48 -25.78 43.61
CA LEU A 351 -83.92 -25.74 43.29
C LEU A 351 -84.62 -27.06 43.62
N SER A 352 -84.02 -28.20 43.28
CA SER A 352 -84.58 -29.53 43.62
C SER A 352 -84.67 -29.74 45.13
N ASN A 353 -83.67 -29.27 45.90
CA ASN A 353 -83.69 -29.34 47.36
C ASN A 353 -84.77 -28.43 47.97
N LYS A 354 -85.02 -27.25 47.39
CA LYS A 354 -86.12 -26.36 47.81
C LYS A 354 -87.51 -26.91 47.48
N LEU A 355 -87.62 -27.72 46.42
CA LEU A 355 -88.87 -28.38 46.02
C LEU A 355 -89.13 -29.71 46.75
N SER A 356 -88.17 -30.19 47.56
CA SER A 356 -88.26 -31.48 48.27
C SER A 356 -88.66 -31.34 49.75
N ILE A 357 -89.14 -30.17 50.17
CA ILE A 357 -89.70 -29.92 51.51
C ILE A 357 -91.09 -29.29 51.36
N ASP A 358 -92.04 -30.12 50.90
CA ASP A 358 -93.37 -30.43 51.50
C ASP A 358 -94.18 -31.30 50.53
#